data_AF-A0A822EM16-F1
#
_entry.id   AF-A0A822EM16-F1
#
_cell.length_a   1.000
_cell.length_b   1.000
_cell.length_c   1.000
_cell.angle_alpha   90.00
_cell.angle_beta   90.00
_cell.angle_gamma   90.00
#
_symmetry.space_group_name_H-M   'P 1'
#
loop_
_entity.id
_entity.type
_entity.pdbx_description
1 polymer ?
#
loop_
_entity_poly.entity_id
_entity_poly.type
_entity_poly.pdbx_seq_one_letter_code
_entity_poly.pdbx_strand_id
1 'polypeptide(L)'
;NDKYPRQLIDKMKKHLNKYNQSRNKFLNYTNDHFQWAYYTINTRCVHFDMEISSKDQDDNLCLIPYLDFVNHSIEPNTISKFNSLNRSYEIHTIKSINYNEQITFLYNPHSNIDLFIEYGFVLLINPYNQLNIEYELEQLLSNE
;
A
#
# COMPACT_ATOMS: atom_id res chain seq x y z
N ASN A 1 -17.23 13.84 14.42
CA ASN A 1 -17.54 14.14 13.00
C ASN A 1 -18.06 12.87 12.39
N ASP A 2 -19.37 12.66 12.47
CA ASP A 2 -20.07 11.42 12.06
C ASP A 2 -20.22 11.27 10.53
N LYS A 3 -19.40 11.99 9.76
CA LYS A 3 -19.49 12.05 8.29
C LYS A 3 -18.85 10.85 7.60
N TYR A 4 -17.99 10.11 8.30
CA TYR A 4 -17.23 8.99 7.75
C TYR A 4 -17.27 7.78 8.68
N PRO A 5 -17.21 6.53 8.14
CA PRO A 5 -17.15 5.33 8.96
C PRO A 5 -15.96 5.34 9.93
N ARG A 6 -16.17 4.85 11.16
CA ARG A 6 -15.09 4.78 12.19
C ARG A 6 -13.85 4.05 11.68
N GLN A 7 -14.03 2.93 10.98
CA GLN A 7 -12.92 2.17 10.39
C GLN A 7 -12.02 3.02 9.47
N LEU A 8 -12.58 3.96 8.73
CA LEU A 8 -11.81 4.88 7.88
C LEU A 8 -11.06 5.89 8.75
N ILE A 9 -11.76 6.50 9.71
CA ILE A 9 -11.19 7.50 10.62
C ILE A 9 -10.00 6.92 11.38
N ASP A 10 -10.13 5.70 11.91
CA ASP A 10 -9.08 5.07 12.71
C ASP A 10 -7.85 4.71 11.86
N LYS A 11 -8.05 4.20 10.64
CA LYS A 11 -6.91 4.00 9.72
C LYS A 11 -6.25 5.32 9.33
N MET A 12 -7.01 6.38 9.06
CA MET A 12 -6.46 7.71 8.76
C MET A 12 -5.65 8.26 9.95
N LYS A 13 -6.13 8.12 11.18
CA LYS A 13 -5.38 8.51 12.40
C LYS A 13 -4.09 7.72 12.52
N LYS A 14 -4.13 6.40 12.30
CA LYS A 14 -2.94 5.54 12.34
C LYS A 14 -1.91 5.96 11.29
N HIS A 15 -2.34 6.24 10.06
CA HIS A 15 -1.48 6.73 9.00
C HIS A 15 -0.89 8.10 9.34
N LEU A 16 -1.69 9.05 9.84
CA LEU A 16 -1.20 10.37 10.26
C LEU A 16 -0.17 10.28 11.39
N ASN A 17 -0.37 9.38 12.36
CA ASN A 17 0.60 9.14 13.42
C ASN A 17 1.94 8.64 12.86
N LYS A 18 1.92 7.69 11.91
CA LYS A 18 3.14 7.23 11.22
C LYS A 18 3.80 8.36 10.45
N TYR A 19 3.04 9.14 9.68
CA TYR A 19 3.54 10.30 8.94
C TYR A 19 4.25 11.29 9.88
N ASN A 20 3.62 11.65 11.01
CA ASN A 20 4.20 12.57 11.98
C ASN A 20 5.46 12.01 12.65
N GLN A 21 5.46 10.72 13.01
CA GLN A 21 6.65 10.05 13.54
C GLN A 21 7.82 10.11 12.56
N SER A 22 7.58 9.82 11.28
CA SER A 22 8.60 9.96 10.23
C SER A 22 9.00 11.41 10.02
N ARG A 23 8.04 12.35 9.97
CA ARG A 23 8.29 13.79 9.80
C ARG A 23 9.25 14.34 10.85
N ASN A 24 9.11 13.88 12.10
CA ASN A 24 9.97 14.29 13.21
C ASN A 24 11.44 13.85 13.06
N LYS A 25 11.72 12.82 12.24
CA LYS A 25 13.09 12.39 11.93
C LYS A 25 13.77 13.27 10.87
N PHE A 26 13.00 14.04 10.11
CA PHE A 26 13.47 14.79 8.93
C PHE A 26 13.16 16.30 9.01
N LEU A 27 13.42 16.92 10.16
CA LEU A 27 13.09 18.33 10.45
C LEU A 27 13.74 19.35 9.48
N ASN A 28 14.87 19.00 8.87
CA ASN A 28 15.64 19.87 7.97
C ASN A 28 15.01 20.05 6.58
N TYR A 29 14.00 19.25 6.22
CA TYR A 29 13.30 19.36 4.94
C TYR A 29 12.02 20.19 5.08
N THR A 30 11.67 20.91 4.02
CA THR A 30 10.36 21.59 3.93
C THR A 30 9.24 20.55 3.99
N ASN A 31 8.04 20.98 4.40
CA ASN A 31 6.89 20.09 4.44
C ASN A 31 6.57 19.52 3.06
N ASP A 32 6.66 20.33 2.00
CA ASP A 32 6.39 19.88 0.63
C ASP A 32 7.36 18.79 0.16
N HIS A 33 8.67 18.97 0.39
CA HIS A 33 9.67 17.96 0.02
C HIS A 33 9.49 16.67 0.82
N PHE A 34 9.27 16.79 2.13
CA PHE A 34 9.04 15.61 2.97
C PHE A 34 7.76 14.88 2.56
N GLN A 35 6.67 15.61 2.33
CA GLN A 35 5.39 15.04 1.93
C GLN A 35 5.48 14.33 0.58
N TRP A 36 6.13 14.96 -0.40
CA TRP A 36 6.38 14.34 -1.70
C TRP A 36 7.19 13.05 -1.55
N ALA A 37 8.29 13.08 -0.78
CA ALA A 37 9.13 11.89 -0.58
C ALA A 37 8.39 10.78 0.16
N TYR A 38 7.68 11.11 1.25
CA TYR A 38 6.91 10.15 2.05
C TYR A 38 5.87 9.44 1.20
N TYR A 39 5.06 10.18 0.44
CA TYR A 39 4.02 9.58 -0.39
C TYR A 39 4.57 8.88 -1.63
N THR A 40 5.74 9.30 -2.16
CA THR A 40 6.43 8.55 -3.20
C THR A 40 6.82 7.16 -2.68
N ILE A 41 7.45 7.08 -1.50
CA ILE A 41 7.82 5.81 -0.89
C ILE A 41 6.57 4.98 -0.58
N ASN A 42 5.59 5.56 0.12
CA ASN A 42 4.40 4.84 0.59
C ASN A 42 3.60 4.18 -0.54
N THR A 43 3.52 4.85 -1.70
CA THR A 43 2.70 4.40 -2.83
C THR A 43 3.44 3.48 -3.82
N ARG A 44 4.77 3.41 -3.76
CA ARG A 44 5.61 2.75 -4.78
C ARG A 44 6.61 1.72 -4.25
N CYS A 45 6.90 1.72 -2.94
CA CYS A 45 7.86 0.79 -2.39
C CYS A 45 7.32 -0.65 -2.37
N VAL A 46 8.24 -1.60 -2.45
CA VAL A 46 7.97 -2.99 -2.15
C VAL A 46 8.64 -3.35 -0.83
N HIS A 47 7.99 -4.23 -0.07
CA HIS A 47 8.66 -4.87 1.04
C HIS A 47 9.61 -5.93 0.48
N PHE A 48 10.90 -5.74 0.71
CA PHE A 48 11.96 -6.64 0.37
C PHE A 48 12.71 -6.98 1.64
N ASP A 49 12.64 -8.25 2.05
CA ASP A 49 13.40 -8.73 3.20
C ASP A 49 14.87 -8.73 2.82
N MET A 50 15.54 -7.61 3.10
CA MET A 50 16.97 -7.56 2.96
C MET A 50 17.50 -8.46 4.07
N GLU A 51 18.30 -9.47 3.74
CA GLU A 51 19.04 -10.31 4.71
C GLU A 51 20.06 -9.49 5.54
N ILE A 52 19.83 -8.18 5.69
CA ILE A 52 20.50 -7.26 6.57
C ILE A 52 19.92 -7.50 7.96
N SER A 53 20.79 -7.75 8.92
CA SER A 53 20.44 -8.03 10.31
C SER A 53 19.91 -6.79 11.06
N SER A 54 19.05 -5.98 10.45
CA SER A 54 18.36 -4.89 11.14
C SER A 54 17.08 -5.40 11.78
N LYS A 55 16.80 -4.89 12.98
CA LYS A 55 15.59 -5.25 13.77
C LYS A 55 14.40 -4.36 13.45
N ASP A 56 14.59 -3.33 12.62
CA ASP A 56 13.56 -2.37 12.25
C ASP A 56 12.91 -2.79 10.92
N GLN A 57 11.63 -3.14 10.96
CA GLN A 57 10.85 -3.56 9.77
C GLN A 57 10.77 -2.47 8.69
N ASP A 58 10.98 -1.20 9.07
CA ASP A 58 11.04 -0.07 8.13
C ASP A 58 12.27 -0.14 7.21
N ASP A 59 13.31 -0.92 7.56
CA ASP A 59 14.51 -1.09 6.75
C ASP A 59 14.30 -2.02 5.54
N ASN A 60 13.13 -2.66 5.44
CA ASN A 60 12.83 -3.61 4.37
C ASN A 60 12.04 -2.98 3.21
N LEU A 61 12.04 -1.65 3.06
CA LEU A 61 11.36 -0.98 1.94
C LEU A 61 12.35 -0.62 0.82
N CYS A 62 12.02 -1.01 -0.41
CA CYS A 62 12.82 -0.70 -1.58
C CYS A 62 11.97 -0.05 -2.68
N LEU A 63 12.49 0.98 -3.33
CA LEU A 63 11.97 1.47 -4.61
C LEU A 63 12.66 0.70 -5.74
N ILE A 64 11.88 0.08 -6.61
CA ILE A 64 12.39 -0.71 -7.72
C ILE A 64 11.99 -0.02 -9.02
N PRO A 65 12.92 0.70 -9.68
CA PRO A 65 12.63 1.36 -10.94
C PRO A 65 12.05 0.40 -11.96
N TYR A 66 11.14 0.89 -12.81
CA TYR A 66 10.35 0.14 -13.79
C TYR A 66 9.24 -0.73 -13.20
N LEU A 67 9.53 -1.47 -12.13
CA LEU A 67 8.51 -2.26 -11.43
C LEU A 67 7.44 -1.34 -10.84
N ASP A 68 7.88 -0.21 -10.28
CA ASP A 68 7.03 0.80 -9.65
C ASP A 68 6.08 1.52 -10.62
N PHE A 69 6.26 1.42 -11.94
CA PHE A 69 5.29 1.92 -12.92
C PHE A 69 4.08 1.01 -13.15
N VAL A 70 4.17 -0.26 -12.75
CA VAL A 70 3.12 -1.23 -13.03
C VAL A 70 1.94 -1.01 -12.10
N ASN A 71 0.74 -0.89 -12.67
CA ASN A 71 -0.47 -0.61 -11.91
C ASN A 71 -1.06 -1.87 -11.27
N HIS A 72 -1.85 -1.65 -10.22
CA HIS A 72 -2.64 -2.66 -9.55
C HIS A 72 -3.79 -3.17 -10.45
N SER A 73 -4.03 -4.47 -10.44
CA SER A 73 -5.26 -5.08 -10.97
C SER A 73 -5.69 -6.26 -10.11
N ILE A 74 -7.00 -6.43 -9.94
CA ILE A 74 -7.60 -7.62 -9.34
C ILE A 74 -7.60 -8.82 -10.30
N GLU A 75 -7.40 -8.57 -11.59
CA GLU A 75 -7.28 -9.58 -12.66
C GLU A 75 -5.96 -9.38 -13.43
N PRO A 76 -4.82 -9.51 -12.76
CA PRO A 76 -3.53 -9.16 -13.34
C PRO A 76 -3.18 -10.04 -14.55
N ASN A 77 -2.32 -9.51 -15.43
CA ASN A 77 -1.70 -10.29 -16.52
C ASN A 77 -0.24 -10.67 -16.25
N THR A 78 0.31 -10.21 -15.13
CA THR A 78 1.64 -10.57 -14.67
C THR A 78 1.70 -10.85 -13.18
N ILE A 79 2.79 -11.50 -12.77
CA ILE A 79 3.22 -11.62 -11.37
C ILE A 79 4.62 -11.05 -11.23
N SER A 80 4.90 -10.41 -10.11
CA SER A 80 6.26 -9.95 -9.75
C SER A 80 6.85 -10.90 -8.72
N LYS A 81 8.11 -11.29 -8.90
CA LYS A 81 8.85 -12.15 -7.97
C LYS A 81 10.31 -11.73 -7.89
N PHE A 82 10.88 -11.83 -6.69
CA PHE A 82 12.33 -11.74 -6.54
C PHE A 82 12.99 -13.07 -6.92
N ASN A 83 13.96 -13.01 -7.82
CA ASN A 83 14.81 -14.13 -8.18
C ASN A 83 16.14 -13.99 -7.42
N SER A 84 16.37 -14.87 -6.45
CA SER A 84 17.59 -14.87 -5.62
C SER A 84 18.85 -15.26 -6.36
N LEU A 85 18.74 -16.10 -7.41
CA LEU A 85 19.88 -16.50 -8.24
C LEU A 85 20.41 -15.31 -9.05
N ASN A 86 19.50 -14.59 -9.69
CA ASN A 86 19.83 -13.42 -10.51
C ASN A 86 19.91 -12.12 -9.69
N ARG A 87 19.53 -12.16 -8.40
CA ARG A 87 19.40 -11.02 -7.50
C ARG A 87 18.59 -9.87 -8.12
N SER A 88 17.47 -10.20 -8.77
CA SER A 88 16.64 -9.23 -9.50
C SER A 88 15.15 -9.46 -9.25
N TYR A 89 14.36 -8.40 -9.35
CA TYR A 89 12.91 -8.52 -9.42
C TYR A 89 12.49 -8.74 -10.87
N GLU A 90 11.69 -9.76 -11.09
CA GLU A 90 11.26 -10.21 -12.40
C GLU A 90 9.74 -10.14 -12.51
N ILE A 91 9.27 -9.67 -13.67
CA ILE A 91 7.85 -9.65 -14.02
C ILE A 91 7.60 -10.78 -15.01
N HIS A 92 6.75 -11.73 -14.63
CA HIS A 92 6.41 -12.90 -15.43
C HIS A 92 4.96 -12.80 -15.91
N THR A 93 4.73 -12.98 -17.21
CA THR A 93 3.39 -13.03 -17.78
C THR A 93 2.66 -14.30 -17.34
N ILE A 94 1.40 -14.19 -16.92
CA ILE A 94 0.55 -15.35 -16.56
C ILE A 94 -0.58 -15.59 -17.56
N LYS A 95 -0.79 -14.67 -18.49
CA LYS A 95 -1.70 -14.79 -19.64
C LYS A 95 -1.10 -14.04 -20.83
N SER A 96 -1.61 -14.30 -22.03
CA SER A 96 -1.23 -13.55 -23.23
C SER A 96 -1.55 -12.06 -23.05
N ILE A 97 -0.63 -11.19 -23.45
CA ILE A 97 -0.77 -9.73 -23.38
C ILE A 97 -0.76 -9.21 -24.81
N ASN A 98 -1.84 -8.55 -25.22
CA ASN A 98 -1.98 -8.00 -26.57
C ASN A 98 -1.11 -6.75 -26.75
N TYR A 99 -0.86 -6.38 -28.02
CA TYR A 99 -0.23 -5.09 -28.32
C TYR A 99 -1.07 -3.95 -27.72
N ASN A 100 -0.41 -3.01 -27.03
CA ASN A 100 -1.00 -1.91 -26.25
C ASN A 100 -1.87 -2.32 -25.04
N GLU A 101 -1.91 -3.61 -24.66
CA GLU A 101 -2.53 -4.00 -23.40
C GLU A 101 -1.63 -3.62 -22.23
N GLN A 102 -2.22 -3.00 -21.21
CA GLN A 102 -1.50 -2.56 -20.02
C GLN A 102 -1.01 -3.75 -19.21
N ILE A 103 0.27 -3.73 -18.82
CA ILE A 103 0.85 -4.68 -17.86
C ILE A 103 0.38 -4.31 -16.45
N THR A 104 -0.11 -5.29 -15.70
CA THR A 104 -0.58 -5.12 -14.32
C THR A 104 -0.22 -6.33 -13.45
N PHE A 105 -0.02 -6.09 -12.15
CA PHE A 105 0.05 -7.16 -11.14
C PHE A 105 -0.82 -6.81 -9.92
N LEU A 106 -1.12 -7.80 -9.09
CA LEU A 106 -1.80 -7.57 -7.82
C LEU A 106 -0.78 -7.07 -6.80
N TYR A 107 -0.95 -5.84 -6.29
CA TYR A 107 -0.08 -5.30 -5.24
C TYR A 107 -0.14 -6.15 -3.97
N ASN A 108 -1.36 -6.37 -3.50
CA ASN A 108 -1.77 -7.24 -2.40
C ASN A 108 -3.31 -7.24 -2.35
N PRO A 109 -3.95 -8.19 -1.66
CA PRO A 109 -5.40 -8.23 -1.46
C PRO A 109 -5.87 -7.14 -0.47
N HIS A 110 -5.81 -5.89 -0.91
CA HIS A 110 -6.11 -4.70 -0.11
C HIS A 110 -7.57 -4.27 -0.25
N SER A 111 -8.17 -3.83 0.86
CA SER A 111 -9.48 -3.16 0.83
C SER A 111 -9.37 -1.77 0.19
N ASN A 112 -10.50 -1.17 -0.23
CA ASN A 112 -10.51 0.20 -0.73
C ASN A 112 -10.05 1.22 0.31
N ILE A 113 -10.21 0.95 1.61
CA ILE A 113 -9.66 1.84 2.65
C ILE A 113 -8.13 1.78 2.63
N ASP A 114 -7.55 0.58 2.48
CA ASP A 114 -6.10 0.41 2.35
C ASP A 114 -5.56 1.05 1.07
N LEU A 115 -6.22 0.80 -0.07
CA LEU A 115 -5.84 1.42 -1.35
C LEU A 115 -5.92 2.94 -1.30
N PHE A 116 -6.94 3.50 -0.65
CA PHE A 116 -7.10 4.94 -0.55
C PHE A 116 -6.03 5.58 0.32
N ILE A 117 -5.78 5.01 1.50
CA ILE A 117 -4.85 5.58 2.47
C ILE A 117 -3.40 5.39 2.03
N GLU A 118 -3.05 4.20 1.53
CA GLU A 118 -1.66 3.86 1.26
C GLU A 118 -1.24 4.16 -0.19
N TYR A 119 -2.17 4.11 -1.14
CA TYR A 119 -1.89 4.26 -2.58
C TYR A 119 -2.63 5.43 -3.26
N GLY A 120 -3.59 6.07 -2.59
CA GLY A 120 -4.31 7.23 -3.12
C GLY A 120 -5.38 6.93 -4.17
N PHE A 121 -5.85 5.68 -4.28
CA PHE A 121 -6.92 5.31 -5.23
C PHE A 121 -7.89 4.28 -4.63
N VAL A 122 -9.03 4.04 -5.30
CA VAL A 122 -9.99 2.99 -4.95
C VAL A 122 -10.42 2.24 -6.20
N LEU A 123 -10.91 1.02 -6.04
CA LEU A 123 -11.52 0.25 -7.11
C LEU A 123 -13.05 0.30 -7.00
N LEU A 124 -13.73 0.40 -8.13
CA LEU A 124 -15.20 0.37 -8.18
C LEU A 124 -15.75 -0.97 -7.69
N ILE A 125 -15.11 -2.07 -8.11
CA ILE A 125 -15.42 -3.43 -7.71
C ILE A 125 -14.13 -4.02 -7.12
N ASN A 126 -14.10 -4.17 -5.79
CA ASN A 126 -12.96 -4.74 -5.08
C ASN A 126 -13.42 -6.00 -4.31
N PRO A 127 -13.03 -7.21 -4.74
CA PRO A 127 -13.39 -8.45 -4.04
C PRO A 127 -12.72 -8.56 -2.66
N TYR A 128 -11.69 -7.75 -2.38
CA TYR A 128 -10.97 -7.71 -1.11
C TYR A 128 -11.46 -6.59 -0.19
N ASN A 129 -12.58 -5.93 -0.51
CA ASN A 129 -13.19 -4.99 0.42
C ASN A 129 -13.59 -5.69 1.71
N GLN A 130 -13.31 -5.02 2.83
CA GLN A 130 -13.58 -5.52 4.17
C GLN A 130 -14.30 -4.44 4.98
N LEU A 131 -15.19 -4.89 5.86
CA LEU A 131 -15.85 -4.07 6.86
C LEU A 131 -15.49 -4.64 8.23
N ASN A 132 -14.91 -3.81 9.11
CA ASN A 132 -14.71 -4.22 10.50
C ASN A 132 -16.02 -4.04 11.26
N ILE A 133 -16.66 -5.15 11.64
CA ILE A 133 -17.96 -5.19 12.33
C ILE A 133 -17.87 -4.97 13.84
N GLU A 134 -16.67 -4.93 14.43
CA GLU A 134 -16.49 -4.71 15.87
C GLU A 134 -17.16 -3.40 16.31
N TYR A 135 -17.07 -2.37 15.49
CA TYR A 135 -17.67 -1.06 15.75
C TYR A 135 -19.20 -1.07 15.71
N GLU A 136 -19.79 -1.86 14.82
CA GLU A 136 -21.22 -2.04 14.67
C GLU A 136 -21.78 -2.89 15.81
N LEU A 137 -21.03 -3.90 16.25
CA LEU A 137 -21.39 -4.73 17.40
C LEU A 137 -21.38 -3.92 18.71
N GLU A 138 -20.40 -3.05 18.93
CA GLU A 138 -20.37 -2.15 20.09
C GLU A 138 -21.62 -1.25 20.16
N GLN A 139 -22.09 -0.73 19.02
CA GLN A 139 -23.31 0.07 18.98
C GLN A 139 -24.57 -0.74 19.24
N LEU A 140 -24.63 -1.97 18.76
CA LEU A 140 -25.77 -2.86 19.01
C LEU A 140 -25.83 -3.28 20.48
N LEU A 141 -24.69 -3.60 21.08
CA LEU A 141 -24.59 -4.05 22.48
C LEU A 141 -24.70 -2.90 23.51
N SER A 142 -24.49 -1.65 23.10
CA SER A 142 -24.64 -0.47 23.99
C SER A 142 -26.05 0.14 23.99
N ASN A 143 -26.94 -0.37 23.13
CA ASN A 143 -28.34 0.03 23.06
C ASN A 143 -29.30 -0.99 23.73
N GLU A 144 -28.76 -2.00 24.41
CA GLU A 144 -29.46 -2.88 25.37
C GLU A 144 -29.16 -2.45 26.82
#